data_AF-A0A1F3YUK0-F1
#
_entry.id   AF-A0A1F3YUK0-F1
#
_cell.length_a   1.000
_cell.length_b   1.000
_cell.length_c   1.000
_cell.angle_alpha   90.00
_cell.angle_beta   90.00
_cell.angle_gamma   90.00
#
_symmetry.space_group_name_H-M   'P 1'
#
loop_
_entity.id
_entity.type
_entity.pdbx_description
1 polymer ?
#
loop_
_entity_poly.entity_id
_entity_poly.type
_entity_poly.pdbx_seq_one_letter_code
_entity_poly.pdbx_strand_id
1 'polypeptide(L)' 'MLLVQFEVLSPTDSMVRTAIRAVATYQLGWLDAHMWAYAEHYGLEEIVSEDFSDGQLIGTVRIRNPFKTP' A
#
# COMPACT_ATOMS: atom_id res chain seq x y z
N MET A 1 16.29 10.15 12.03
CA MET A 1 15.41 10.88 11.08
C MET A 1 14.86 9.84 10.11
N LEU A 2 13.55 9.73 9.89
CA LEU A 2 12.95 8.58 9.16
C LEU A 2 13.41 8.48 7.70
N LEU A 3 13.57 9.60 6.98
CA LEU A 3 13.95 9.58 5.55
C LEU A 3 15.39 9.08 5.28
N VAL A 4 16.22 8.89 6.31
CA VAL A 4 17.55 8.29 6.15
C VAL A 4 17.60 6.83 6.60
N GLN A 5 16.50 6.32 7.18
CA GLN A 5 16.42 4.94 7.68
C GLN A 5 15.77 3.99 6.68
N PHE A 6 14.92 4.52 5.80
CA PHE A 6 14.15 3.74 4.83
C PHE A 6 14.39 4.26 3.42
N GLU A 7 14.36 3.34 2.45
CA GLU A 7 14.37 3.70 1.04
C GLU A 7 13.10 4.48 0.69
N VAL A 8 13.26 5.60 -0.02
CA VAL A 8 12.15 6.42 -0.50
C VAL A 8 11.86 6.03 -1.95
N LEU A 9 10.73 5.37 -2.15
CA LEU A 9 10.27 4.96 -3.47
C LEU A 9 9.58 6.11 -4.19
N SER A 10 9.89 6.29 -5.48
CA SER A 10 9.26 7.32 -6.33
C SER A 10 8.14 6.73 -7.16
N PRO A 11 7.07 7.51 -7.47
CA PRO A 11 5.98 7.02 -8.31
C PRO A 11 6.44 6.82 -9.76
N THR A 12 5.78 5.90 -10.45
CA THR A 12 5.85 5.75 -11.91
C THR A 12 4.45 5.87 -12.54
N ASP A 13 4.39 6.17 -13.84
CA ASP A 13 3.12 6.23 -14.58
C ASP A 13 2.34 4.91 -14.50
N SER A 14 3.05 3.78 -14.46
CA SER A 14 2.44 2.45 -14.35
C SER A 14 1.73 2.25 -13.01
N MET A 15 2.24 2.86 -11.94
CA MET A 15 1.66 2.79 -10.60
C MET A 15 0.39 3.61 -10.50
N VAL A 16 0.35 4.80 -11.12
CA VAL A 16 -0.87 5.61 -11.20
C VAL A 16 -1.99 4.83 -11.88
N ARG A 17 -1.70 4.17 -13.00
CA ARG A 17 -2.67 3.31 -13.71
C ARG A 17 -3.12 2.11 -12.88
N THR A 18 -2.20 1.52 -12.14
CA THR A 18 -2.48 0.40 -11.22
C THR A 18 -3.39 0.84 -10.08
N ALA A 19 -3.13 2.00 -9.48
CA ALA A 19 -3.95 2.60 -8.43
C ALA A 19 -5.38 2.87 -8.92
N ILE A 20 -5.56 3.45 -10.12
CA ILE A 20 -6.90 3.69 -10.69
C ILE A 20 -7.68 2.37 -10.83
N ARG A 21 -7.02 1.30 -11.29
CA ARG A 21 -7.65 -0.04 -11.36
C ARG A 21 -8.02 -0.54 -9.97
N ALA A 22 -7.14 -0.39 -8.99
CA ALA A 22 -7.37 -0.80 -7.61
C ALA A 22 -8.56 -0.07 -6.96
N VAL A 23 -8.77 1.22 -7.24
CA VAL A 23 -9.97 1.95 -6.81
C VAL A 23 -11.23 1.22 -7.28
N ALA A 24 -11.28 0.80 -8.54
CA ALA A 24 -12.44 0.08 -9.07
C ALA A 24 -12.54 -1.37 -8.56
N THR A 25 -11.43 -2.09 -8.49
CA THR A 25 -11.40 -3.53 -8.16
C THR A 25 -11.61 -3.79 -6.66
N TYR A 26 -10.98 -2.98 -5.81
CA TYR A 26 -10.97 -3.17 -4.35
C TYR A 26 -11.80 -2.13 -3.60
N GLN A 27 -12.42 -1.18 -4.32
CA GLN A 27 -13.24 -0.11 -3.73
C GLN A 27 -12.47 0.72 -2.68
N LEU A 28 -11.15 0.85 -2.88
CA LEU A 28 -10.28 1.65 -2.03
C LEU A 28 -10.45 3.14 -2.33
N GLY A 29 -10.21 3.97 -1.30
CA GLY A 29 -9.98 5.39 -1.51
C GLY A 29 -8.76 5.63 -2.40
N TRP A 30 -8.73 6.76 -3.12
CA TRP A 30 -7.64 7.07 -4.05
C TRP A 30 -6.24 6.99 -3.42
N LEU A 31 -6.07 7.54 -2.22
CA LEU A 31 -4.77 7.55 -1.53
C LEU A 31 -4.34 6.14 -1.12
N ASP A 32 -5.25 5.35 -0.56
CA ASP A 32 -4.98 3.96 -0.17
C ASP A 32 -4.65 3.09 -1.38
N ALA A 33 -5.41 3.24 -2.47
CA ALA A 33 -5.15 2.57 -3.73
C ALA A 33 -3.77 2.96 -4.30
N HIS A 34 -3.39 4.24 -4.17
CA HIS A 34 -2.10 4.71 -4.63
C HIS A 34 -0.96 4.17 -3.78
N MET A 35 -1.07 4.15 -2.44
CA MET A 35 -0.08 3.53 -1.55
C MET A 35 0.02 2.02 -1.79
N TRP A 36 -1.12 1.33 -1.93
CA TRP A 36 -1.16 -0.10 -2.26
C TRP A 36 -0.42 -0.40 -3.58
N ALA A 37 -0.57 0.46 -4.58
CA ALA A 37 0.13 0.29 -5.87
C ALA A 37 1.66 0.39 -5.76
N TYR A 38 2.22 1.08 -4.75
CA TYR A 38 3.67 1.00 -4.48
C TYR A 38 4.07 -0.41 -4.06
N ALA A 39 3.39 -0.96 -3.06
CA ALA A 39 3.71 -2.28 -2.56
C ALA A 39 3.56 -3.35 -3.64
N GLU A 40 2.46 -3.32 -4.40
CA GLU A 40 2.25 -4.26 -5.50
C GLU A 40 3.30 -4.11 -6.62
N HIS A 41 3.65 -2.87 -7.01
CA HIS A 41 4.61 -2.63 -8.09
C HIS A 41 6.05 -3.04 -7.72
N TYR A 42 6.46 -2.76 -6.48
CA TYR A 42 7.81 -3.06 -5.99
C TYR A 42 7.91 -4.46 -5.34
N GLY A 43 6.85 -5.25 -5.34
CA GLY A 43 6.83 -6.59 -4.77
C GLY A 43 6.98 -6.63 -3.24
N LEU A 44 6.50 -5.60 -2.55
CA LEU A 44 6.51 -5.55 -1.09
C LEU A 44 5.34 -6.35 -0.54
N GLU A 45 5.60 -7.23 0.43
CA GLU A 45 4.60 -8.15 0.97
C GLU A 45 3.65 -7.51 1.98
N GLU A 46 4.05 -6.39 2.59
CA GLU A 46 3.31 -5.78 3.70
C GLU A 46 3.24 -4.24 3.59
N ILE A 47 2.07 -3.70 3.92
CA ILE A 47 1.89 -2.28 4.27
C ILE A 47 1.58 -2.18 5.76
N VAL A 48 2.36 -1.35 6.44
CA VAL A 48 2.15 -1.00 7.85
C VAL A 48 1.37 0.30 7.92
N SER A 49 0.09 0.23 8.28
CA SER A 49 -0.77 1.41 8.38
C SER A 49 -2.01 1.15 9.24
N GLU A 50 -2.40 2.16 10.00
CA GLU A 50 -3.61 2.17 10.82
C GLU A 50 -4.90 2.47 10.07
N ASP A 51 -4.79 3.08 8.88
CA ASP A 51 -5.93 3.56 8.10
C ASP A 51 -6.62 2.44 7.30
N PHE A 52 -5.95 1.29 7.17
CA PHE A 52 -6.49 0.12 6.50
C PHE A 52 -7.14 -0.86 7.50
N SER A 53 -7.92 -1.79 6.95
CA SER A 53 -8.41 -2.93 7.73
C SER A 53 -7.26 -3.90 8.04
N ASP A 54 -6.90 -4.00 9.32
CA ASP A 54 -5.86 -4.91 9.78
C ASP A 54 -6.09 -6.37 9.31
N GLY A 55 -5.02 -7.03 8.87
CA GLY A 55 -5.04 -8.40 8.38
C GLY A 55 -5.59 -8.57 6.95
N GLN A 56 -6.12 -7.50 6.32
CA GLN A 56 -6.62 -7.52 4.96
C GLN A 56 -5.51 -7.91 3.97
N LEU A 57 -5.84 -8.75 2.99
CA LEU A 57 -4.97 -9.08 1.85
C LEU A 57 -5.57 -8.42 0.60
N ILE A 58 -4.79 -7.57 -0.06
CA ILE A 58 -5.19 -6.87 -1.29
C ILE A 58 -4.15 -7.23 -2.36
N GLY A 59 -4.57 -7.95 -3.41
CA GLY A 59 -3.62 -8.57 -4.34
C GLY A 59 -2.63 -9.47 -3.60
N THR A 60 -1.33 -9.15 -3.66
CA THR A 60 -0.29 -9.87 -2.91
C THR A 60 0.14 -9.19 -1.61
N VAL A 61 -0.47 -8.05 -1.25
CA VAL A 61 -0.01 -7.19 -0.16
C VAL A 61 -0.88 -7.37 1.09
N ARG A 62 -0.25 -7.72 2.21
CA ARG A 62 -0.88 -7.81 3.53
C ARG A 62 -0.89 -6.45 4.22
N ILE A 63 -2.01 -6.11 4.85
CA ILE A 63 -2.10 -4.96 5.73
C ILE A 63 -1.82 -5.41 7.17
N ARG A 64 -0.96 -4.67 7.86
CA ARG A 64 -0.75 -4.79 9.31
C ARG A 64 -0.89 -3.43 9.99
N ASN A 65 -1.81 -3.33 10.93
CA ASN A 65 -1.95 -2.15 11.77
C ASN A 65 -0.92 -2.23 12.92
N PRO A 66 0.06 -1.30 13.00
CA PRO A 66 1.12 -1.38 14.00
C PRO A 66 0.66 -1.11 15.44
N PHE A 67 -0.56 -0.60 15.63
CA PHE A 67 -1.12 -0.29 16.96
C PHE A 67 -2.01 -1.40 17.52
N LYS A 68 -2.32 -2.43 16.72
CA LYS A 68 -2.95 -3.64 17.23
C LYS A 68 -1.88 -4.56 17.80
N THR A 69 -2.12 -5.07 19.01
CA THR A 69 -1.29 -6.11 19.61
C THR A 69 -1.32 -7.36 18.72
N PRO A 70 -0.23 -8.15 18.67
CA PRO A 70 -0.23 -9.46 18.00
C PRO A 70 -1.35 -10.38 18.50
#